data_AF-A0A956HG38-F1
#
_entry.id   AF-A0A956HG38-F1
#
_cell.length_a   1.000
_cell.length_b   1.000
_cell.length_c   1.000
_cell.angle_alpha   90.00
_cell.angle_beta   90.00
_cell.angle_gamma   90.00
#
_symmetry.space_group_name_H-M   'P 1'
#
loop_
_entity.id
_entity.type
_entity.pdbx_description
1 polymer ?
#
loop_
_entity_poly.entity_id
_entity_poly.type
_entity_poly.pdbx_seq_one_letter_code
_entity_poly.pdbx_strand_id
1 'polypeptide(L)'
;VAARDPKLDARLAVTRGMCEMLVGRCQDGKRRIARWYQEETNMHPERAAATAESIAATRCRGGDSTERDRLLRAYYELSDGAFMNKKRPKECQAALAEARALAPKVQSQGPDDAQVRGGAQALFHTAAACLGRAGDCGAAYAVFRELFPDQGAIQDATTRERVIREAFQGMILHCAATSSGDG
;
A
#
# COMPACT_ATOMS: atom_id res chain seq x y z
N VAL A 1 -7.78 -36.19 -6.17
CA VAL A 1 -8.67 -35.02 -6.34
C VAL A 1 -9.34 -35.14 -7.69
N ALA A 2 -10.67 -35.24 -7.75
CA ALA A 2 -11.40 -35.40 -9.01
C ALA A 2 -11.10 -34.21 -9.95
N ALA A 3 -10.98 -34.48 -11.26
CA ALA A 3 -10.85 -33.44 -12.26
C ALA A 3 -12.09 -32.54 -12.21
N ARG A 4 -11.88 -31.23 -12.07
CA ARG A 4 -12.98 -30.26 -11.96
C ARG A 4 -13.57 -29.99 -13.35
N ASP A 5 -14.88 -29.73 -13.40
CA ASP A 5 -15.56 -29.27 -14.62
C ASP A 5 -14.84 -28.03 -15.19
N PRO A 6 -14.33 -28.09 -16.43
CA PRO A 6 -13.61 -26.99 -17.06
C PRO A 6 -14.40 -25.68 -17.11
N LYS A 7 -15.73 -25.73 -17.28
CA LYS A 7 -16.58 -24.53 -17.33
C LYS A 7 -16.70 -23.85 -15.97
N LEU A 8 -16.78 -24.64 -14.90
CA LEU A 8 -16.80 -24.12 -13.53
C LEU A 8 -15.43 -23.56 -13.14
N ASP A 9 -14.33 -24.19 -13.57
CA ASP A 9 -12.98 -23.68 -13.28
C ASP A 9 -12.72 -22.34 -13.97
N ALA A 10 -13.21 -22.15 -15.21
CA ALA A 10 -13.13 -20.87 -15.92
C ALA A 10 -13.94 -19.77 -15.22
N ARG A 11 -15.20 -20.04 -14.83
CA ARG A 11 -16.06 -19.05 -14.14
C ARG A 11 -15.54 -18.63 -12.78
N LEU A 12 -14.82 -19.51 -12.09
CA LEU A 12 -14.30 -19.27 -10.75
C LEU A 12 -12.81 -18.97 -10.73
N ALA A 13 -12.16 -18.79 -11.89
CA ALA A 13 -10.71 -18.63 -11.97
C ALA A 13 -10.20 -17.46 -11.12
N VAL A 14 -10.91 -16.32 -11.14
CA VAL A 14 -10.55 -15.15 -10.33
C VAL A 14 -10.68 -15.44 -8.84
N THR A 15 -11.83 -15.95 -8.39
CA THR A 15 -12.07 -16.32 -6.99
C THR A 15 -11.05 -17.34 -6.49
N ARG A 16 -10.78 -18.36 -7.30
CA ARG A 16 -9.78 -19.39 -6.99
C ARG A 16 -8.38 -18.78 -6.89
N GLY A 17 -8.02 -17.86 -7.78
CA GLY A 17 -6.74 -17.16 -7.73
C GLY A 17 -6.60 -16.34 -6.44
N MET A 18 -7.66 -15.64 -6.02
CA MET A 18 -7.67 -14.93 -4.72
C MET A 18 -7.53 -15.89 -3.53
N CYS A 19 -8.17 -17.05 -3.57
CA CYS A 19 -7.99 -18.07 -2.53
C CYS A 19 -6.57 -18.64 -2.51
N GLU A 20 -5.97 -18.90 -3.67
CA GLU A 20 -4.57 -19.33 -3.80
C GLU A 20 -3.63 -18.31 -3.16
N MET A 21 -3.83 -17.01 -3.43
CA MET A 21 -3.07 -15.92 -2.79
C MET A 21 -3.19 -15.89 -1.27
N LEU A 22 -4.39 -16.13 -0.73
CA LEU A 22 -4.66 -16.13 0.71
C LEU A 22 -3.98 -17.29 1.45
N VAL A 23 -3.78 -18.44 0.78
CA VAL A 23 -3.11 -19.62 1.36
C VAL A 23 -1.61 -19.66 1.08
N GLY A 24 -1.02 -18.55 0.61
CA GLY A 24 0.42 -18.43 0.36
C GLY A 24 0.90 -18.89 -1.01
N ARG A 25 -0.02 -19.09 -1.97
CA ARG A 25 0.28 -19.34 -3.39
C ARG A 25 -0.02 -18.11 -4.24
N CYS A 26 0.60 -16.99 -3.87
CA CYS A 26 0.50 -15.70 -4.52
C CYS A 26 0.84 -15.75 -6.02
N GLN A 27 1.93 -16.39 -6.44
CA GLN A 27 2.32 -16.40 -7.85
C GLN A 27 1.38 -17.25 -8.70
N ASP A 28 0.91 -18.38 -8.17
CA ASP A 28 -0.11 -19.20 -8.83
C ASP A 28 -1.41 -18.41 -9.02
N GLY A 29 -1.86 -17.74 -7.95
CA GLY A 29 -3.06 -16.92 -8.01
C GLY A 29 -2.94 -15.78 -9.02
N LYS A 30 -1.80 -15.08 -9.06
CA LYS A 30 -1.55 -14.01 -10.05
C LYS A 30 -1.59 -14.54 -11.47
N ARG A 31 -0.89 -15.64 -11.75
CA ARG A 31 -0.90 -16.28 -13.09
C ARG A 31 -2.31 -16.67 -13.51
N ARG A 32 -3.09 -17.28 -12.61
CA ARG A 32 -4.47 -17.67 -12.89
C ARG A 32 -5.34 -16.48 -13.24
N ILE A 33 -5.28 -15.42 -12.44
CA ILE A 33 -6.07 -14.20 -12.65
C ILE A 33 -5.66 -13.52 -13.96
N ALA A 34 -4.35 -13.33 -14.19
CA ALA A 34 -3.85 -12.70 -15.41
C ALA A 34 -4.28 -13.48 -16.66
N ARG A 35 -4.16 -14.82 -16.63
CA ARG A 35 -4.62 -15.69 -17.71
C ARG A 35 -6.12 -15.53 -17.98
N TRP A 36 -6.95 -15.52 -16.93
CA TRP A 36 -8.39 -15.34 -17.09
C TRP A 36 -8.72 -14.00 -17.74
N TYR A 37 -8.10 -12.89 -17.33
CA TYR A 37 -8.31 -11.60 -17.97
C TYR A 37 -7.87 -11.60 -19.44
N GLN A 38 -6.76 -12.26 -19.77
CA GLN A 38 -6.31 -12.39 -21.17
C GLN A 38 -7.31 -13.19 -22.01
N GLU A 39 -7.72 -14.37 -21.55
CA GLU A 39 -8.55 -15.30 -22.34
C GLU A 39 -10.03 -14.85 -22.41
N GLU A 40 -10.61 -14.43 -21.28
CA GLU A 40 -12.06 -14.18 -21.18
C GLU A 40 -12.45 -12.73 -21.45
N THR A 41 -11.52 -11.78 -21.23
CA THR A 41 -11.80 -10.35 -21.45
C THR A 41 -10.99 -9.74 -22.59
N ASN A 42 -10.18 -10.56 -23.28
CA ASN A 42 -9.26 -10.13 -24.34
C ASN A 42 -8.34 -8.97 -23.89
N MET A 43 -7.95 -8.97 -22.61
CA MET A 43 -7.10 -7.93 -22.04
C MET A 43 -5.65 -8.12 -22.47
N HIS A 44 -4.96 -7.04 -22.85
CA HIS A 44 -3.54 -7.07 -23.18
C HIS A 44 -2.72 -7.70 -22.03
N PRO A 45 -1.72 -8.57 -22.30
CA PRO A 45 -1.01 -9.32 -21.27
C PRO A 45 -0.43 -8.47 -20.13
N GLU A 46 0.15 -7.31 -20.45
CA GLU A 46 0.70 -6.39 -19.46
C GLU A 46 -0.37 -5.82 -18.53
N ARG A 47 -1.53 -5.43 -19.09
CA ARG A 47 -2.64 -4.92 -18.29
C ARG A 47 -3.26 -6.01 -17.42
N ALA A 48 -3.32 -7.24 -17.92
CA ALA A 48 -3.80 -8.39 -17.16
C ALA A 48 -2.86 -8.72 -16.00
N ALA A 49 -1.55 -8.65 -16.22
CA ALA A 49 -0.54 -8.82 -15.17
C ALA A 49 -0.65 -7.73 -14.09
N ALA A 50 -0.74 -6.45 -14.48
CA ALA A 50 -0.91 -5.34 -13.55
C ALA A 50 -2.22 -5.43 -12.74
N THR A 51 -3.30 -5.92 -13.36
CA THR A 51 -4.58 -6.16 -12.68
C THR A 51 -4.44 -7.27 -11.64
N ALA A 52 -3.81 -8.39 -12.00
CA ALA A 52 -3.53 -9.48 -11.07
C ALA A 52 -2.63 -9.04 -9.91
N GLU A 53 -1.65 -8.18 -10.16
CA GLU A 53 -0.78 -7.59 -9.14
C GLU A 53 -1.55 -6.65 -8.19
N SER A 54 -2.43 -5.81 -8.72
CA SER A 54 -3.29 -4.94 -7.90
C SER A 54 -4.20 -5.76 -6.97
N ILE A 55 -4.73 -6.88 -7.46
CA ILE A 55 -5.48 -7.83 -6.61
C ILE A 55 -4.56 -8.48 -5.57
N ALA A 56 -3.36 -8.90 -5.98
CA ALA A 56 -2.36 -9.51 -5.11
C ALA A 56 -1.95 -8.61 -3.94
N ALA A 57 -1.84 -7.29 -4.15
CA ALA A 57 -1.56 -6.32 -3.08
C ALA A 57 -2.57 -6.43 -1.92
N THR A 58 -3.82 -6.82 -2.20
CA THR A 58 -4.86 -6.99 -1.16
C THR A 58 -4.96 -8.41 -0.62
N ARG A 59 -4.59 -9.43 -1.42
CA ARG A 59 -4.89 -10.85 -1.13
C ARG A 59 -3.69 -11.71 -0.79
N CYS A 60 -2.49 -11.40 -1.27
CA CYS A 60 -1.33 -12.24 -1.02
C CYS A 60 -0.96 -12.23 0.47
N ARG A 61 -0.73 -13.44 1.01
CA ARG A 61 -0.32 -13.65 2.40
C ARG A 61 0.85 -14.62 2.46
N GLY A 62 2.06 -14.10 2.65
CA GLY A 62 3.27 -14.92 2.81
C GLY A 62 3.54 -15.88 1.65
N GLY A 63 4.13 -17.03 1.97
CA GLY A 63 4.43 -18.10 1.01
C GLY A 63 5.36 -17.65 -0.12
N ASP A 64 4.93 -17.81 -1.37
CA ASP A 64 5.70 -17.44 -2.58
C ASP A 64 5.57 -15.95 -2.98
N SER A 65 5.12 -15.09 -2.07
CA SER A 65 5.04 -13.63 -2.29
C SER A 65 6.44 -13.04 -2.51
N THR A 66 6.62 -12.28 -3.59
CA THR A 66 7.88 -11.59 -3.89
C THR A 66 8.09 -10.35 -3.00
N GLU A 67 9.28 -9.75 -3.05
CA GLU A 67 9.55 -8.46 -2.41
C GLU A 67 8.59 -7.36 -2.92
N ARG A 68 8.29 -7.36 -4.21
CA ARG A 68 7.31 -6.45 -4.82
C ARG A 68 5.91 -6.66 -4.26
N ASP A 69 5.46 -7.92 -4.17
CA ASP A 69 4.13 -8.24 -3.62
C ASP A 69 4.00 -7.77 -2.17
N ARG A 70 5.05 -7.95 -1.37
CA ARG A 70 5.11 -7.49 0.02
C ARG A 70 5.10 -5.97 0.14
N LEU A 71 5.85 -5.27 -0.70
CA LEU A 71 5.86 -3.80 -0.74
C LEU A 71 4.48 -3.24 -1.11
N LEU A 72 3.87 -3.75 -2.18
CA LEU A 72 2.57 -3.29 -2.64
C LEU A 72 1.47 -3.58 -1.61
N ARG A 73 1.54 -4.72 -0.91
CA ARG A 73 0.67 -5.01 0.23
C ARG A 73 0.86 -4.02 1.36
N ALA A 74 2.10 -3.68 1.72
CA ALA A 74 2.39 -2.70 2.75
C ALA A 74 1.80 -1.32 2.41
N TYR A 75 1.96 -0.85 1.16
CA TYR A 75 1.32 0.37 0.69
C TYR A 75 -0.21 0.29 0.74
N TYR A 76 -0.78 -0.85 0.35
CA TYR A 76 -2.22 -1.07 0.44
C TYR A 76 -2.71 -0.98 1.89
N GLU A 77 -2.08 -1.68 2.84
CA GLU A 77 -2.49 -1.66 4.25
C GLU A 77 -2.41 -0.26 4.87
N LEU A 78 -1.40 0.54 4.51
CA LEU A 78 -1.30 1.93 4.94
C LEU A 78 -2.42 2.79 4.34
N SER A 79 -2.69 2.65 3.05
CA SER A 79 -3.75 3.39 2.35
C SER A 79 -5.14 3.01 2.86
N ASP A 80 -5.40 1.71 3.03
CA ASP A 80 -6.61 1.19 3.64
C ASP A 80 -6.78 1.75 5.06
N GLY A 81 -5.71 1.74 5.86
CA GLY A 81 -5.70 2.29 7.21
C GLY A 81 -5.89 3.79 7.32
N ALA A 82 -5.41 4.55 6.34
CA ALA A 82 -5.58 5.99 6.26
C ALA A 82 -7.03 6.36 5.86
N PHE A 83 -7.58 5.71 4.83
CA PHE A 83 -8.75 6.23 4.12
C PHE A 83 -10.01 5.40 4.27
N MET A 84 -9.91 4.09 4.45
CA MET A 84 -11.07 3.19 4.39
C MET A 84 -11.40 2.58 5.75
N ASN A 85 -10.47 1.81 6.30
CA ASN A 85 -10.70 0.96 7.47
C ASN A 85 -9.73 1.34 8.59
N LYS A 86 -10.23 1.86 9.71
CA LYS A 86 -9.38 2.21 10.85
C LYS A 86 -8.59 0.98 11.33
N LYS A 87 -7.26 1.06 11.31
CA LYS A 87 -6.33 0.04 11.83
C LYS A 87 -5.91 0.37 13.26
N ARG A 88 -5.27 -0.58 13.93
CA ARG A 88 -4.54 -0.33 15.19
C ARG A 88 -3.19 0.32 14.87
N PRO A 89 -2.62 1.13 15.78
CA PRO A 89 -1.32 1.77 15.55
C PRO A 89 -0.21 0.77 15.16
N LYS A 90 -0.16 -0.39 15.84
CA LYS A 90 0.82 -1.46 15.53
C LYS A 90 0.73 -2.00 14.11
N GLU A 91 -0.47 -2.01 13.52
CA GLU A 91 -0.67 -2.49 12.13
C GLU A 91 -0.14 -1.47 11.13
N CYS A 92 -0.40 -0.18 11.34
CA CYS A 92 0.20 0.90 10.55
C CYS A 92 1.73 0.89 10.66
N GLN A 93 2.27 0.71 11.88
CA GLN A 93 3.72 0.66 12.12
C GLN A 93 4.38 -0.53 11.42
N ALA A 94 3.75 -1.72 11.49
CA ALA A 94 4.26 -2.91 10.81
C ALA A 94 4.30 -2.73 9.29
N ALA A 95 3.23 -2.20 8.70
CA ALA A 95 3.19 -1.93 7.26
C ALA A 95 4.22 -0.85 6.86
N LEU A 96 4.39 0.20 7.67
CA LEU A 96 5.43 1.21 7.43
C LEU A 96 6.85 0.61 7.49
N ALA A 97 7.13 -0.23 8.47
CA ALA A 97 8.45 -0.86 8.60
C ALA A 97 8.76 -1.76 7.39
N GLU A 98 7.78 -2.56 6.94
CA GLU A 98 7.91 -3.40 5.75
C GLU A 98 8.11 -2.56 4.48
N ALA A 99 7.33 -1.49 4.31
CA ALA A 99 7.48 -0.54 3.22
C ALA A 99 8.89 0.08 3.19
N ARG A 100 9.40 0.58 4.33
CA ARG A 100 10.76 1.16 4.42
C ARG A 100 11.86 0.15 4.07
N ALA A 101 11.69 -1.10 4.48
CA ALA A 101 12.68 -2.14 4.23
C ALA A 101 12.73 -2.59 2.76
N LEU A 102 11.60 -2.52 2.04
CA LEU A 102 11.45 -3.05 0.68
C LEU A 102 11.48 -1.97 -0.42
N ALA A 103 11.01 -0.75 -0.14
CA ALA A 103 11.00 0.35 -1.11
C ALA A 103 12.36 0.59 -1.81
N PRO A 104 13.52 0.57 -1.13
CA PRO A 104 14.81 0.76 -1.81
C PRO A 104 15.27 -0.47 -2.61
N LYS A 105 14.65 -1.64 -2.44
CA LYS A 105 15.04 -2.91 -3.10
C LYS A 105 14.21 -3.21 -4.34
N VAL A 106 12.94 -2.79 -4.34
CA VAL A 106 12.00 -3.08 -5.42
C VAL A 106 12.15 -2.02 -6.51
N GLN A 107 12.63 -2.43 -7.68
CA GLN A 107 12.73 -1.57 -8.84
C GLN A 107 11.37 -1.36 -9.50
N SER A 108 11.16 -0.15 -10.01
CA SER A 108 10.05 0.22 -10.88
C SER A 108 10.11 -0.60 -12.17
N GLN A 109 8.98 -1.15 -12.63
CA GLN A 109 8.92 -1.91 -13.89
C GLN A 109 8.86 -1.02 -15.14
N GLY A 110 8.77 0.29 -14.96
CA GLY A 110 8.75 1.27 -16.05
C GLY A 110 8.37 2.66 -15.55
N PRO A 111 8.23 3.65 -16.46
CA PRO A 111 7.79 4.99 -16.10
C PRO A 111 6.36 5.02 -15.54
N ASP A 112 5.49 4.11 -15.97
CA ASP A 112 4.07 4.07 -15.59
C ASP A 112 3.77 3.28 -14.30
N ASP A 113 4.81 2.74 -13.65
CA ASP A 113 4.67 2.00 -12.38
C ASP A 113 4.53 2.97 -11.19
N ALA A 114 3.41 3.67 -11.19
CA ALA A 114 3.03 4.64 -10.17
C ALA A 114 2.88 4.01 -8.78
N GLN A 115 2.61 2.70 -8.71
CA GLN A 115 2.45 1.99 -7.43
C GLN A 115 3.77 1.94 -6.66
N VAL A 116 4.90 1.66 -7.32
CA VAL A 116 6.21 1.66 -6.66
C VAL A 116 6.74 3.09 -6.49
N ARG A 117 6.74 3.89 -7.56
CA ARG A 117 7.31 5.24 -7.53
C ARG A 117 6.52 6.20 -6.66
N GLY A 118 5.21 6.30 -6.91
CA GLY A 118 4.32 7.20 -6.20
C GLY A 118 4.06 6.75 -4.77
N GLY A 119 3.98 5.42 -4.54
CA GLY A 119 3.85 4.86 -3.21
C GLY A 119 4.96 5.33 -2.26
N ALA A 120 6.22 5.25 -2.70
CA ALA A 120 7.38 5.71 -1.93
C ALA A 120 7.31 7.20 -1.58
N GLN A 121 6.96 8.03 -2.57
CA GLN A 121 6.84 9.49 -2.40
C GLN A 121 5.67 9.88 -1.48
N ALA A 122 4.60 9.09 -1.47
CA ALA A 122 3.40 9.36 -0.68
C ALA A 122 3.46 8.80 0.76
N LEU A 123 4.56 8.14 1.17
CA LEU A 123 4.65 7.52 2.51
C LEU A 123 4.50 8.53 3.63
N PHE A 124 5.10 9.72 3.53
CA PHE A 124 5.05 10.73 4.59
C PHE A 124 3.61 11.06 4.98
N HIS A 125 2.73 11.17 3.99
CA HIS A 125 1.32 11.44 4.18
C HIS A 125 0.55 10.17 4.55
N THR A 126 0.65 9.11 3.75
CA THR A 126 -0.21 7.93 3.88
C THR A 126 0.05 7.19 5.20
N ALA A 127 1.31 7.06 5.61
CA ALA A 127 1.65 6.41 6.87
C ALA A 127 1.26 7.26 8.09
N ALA A 128 1.48 8.58 8.03
CA ALA A 128 1.03 9.49 9.08
C ALA A 128 -0.50 9.52 9.19
N ALA A 129 -1.22 9.48 8.07
CA ALA A 129 -2.68 9.44 8.06
C ALA A 129 -3.23 8.13 8.66
N CYS A 130 -2.60 6.98 8.37
CA CYS A 130 -2.93 5.70 9.01
C CYS A 130 -2.77 5.79 10.54
N LEU A 131 -1.63 6.28 11.01
CA LEU A 131 -1.34 6.45 12.44
C LEU A 131 -2.27 7.45 13.13
N GLY A 132 -2.53 8.59 12.48
CA GLY A 132 -3.43 9.62 12.99
C GLY A 132 -4.86 9.10 13.12
N ARG A 133 -5.36 8.40 12.10
CA ARG A 133 -6.68 7.75 12.17
C ARG A 133 -6.73 6.64 13.22
N ALA A 134 -5.62 5.95 13.45
CA ALA A 134 -5.47 4.96 14.52
C ALA A 134 -5.42 5.60 15.92
N GLY A 135 -5.27 6.92 16.03
CA GLY A 135 -5.21 7.68 17.29
C GLY A 135 -3.81 7.92 17.84
N ASP A 136 -2.75 7.57 17.09
CA ASP A 136 -1.35 7.76 17.50
C ASP A 136 -0.75 8.98 16.81
N CYS A 137 -1.17 10.17 17.25
CA CYS A 137 -0.74 11.43 16.65
C CYS A 137 0.74 11.75 16.89
N GLY A 138 1.32 11.24 17.98
CA GLY A 138 2.75 11.36 18.25
C GLY A 138 3.58 10.61 17.21
N ALA A 139 3.25 9.34 16.96
CA ALA A 139 3.91 8.56 15.91
C ALA A 139 3.60 9.10 14.51
N ALA A 140 2.37 9.55 14.27
CA ALA A 140 2.00 10.17 13.00
C ALA A 140 2.89 11.38 12.67
N TYR A 141 3.08 12.28 13.64
CA TYR A 141 3.91 13.46 13.45
C TYR A 141 5.39 13.10 13.23
N ALA A 142 5.92 12.15 14.01
CA ALA A 142 7.29 11.69 13.86
C ALA A 142 7.56 11.15 12.45
N VAL A 143 6.67 10.31 11.92
CA VAL A 143 6.76 9.75 10.57
C VAL A 143 6.61 10.83 9.51
N PHE A 144 5.64 11.73 9.66
CA PHE A 144 5.41 12.82 8.73
C PHE A 144 6.63 13.72 8.61
N ARG A 145 7.23 14.12 9.74
CA ARG A 145 8.43 14.95 9.78
C ARG A 145 9.65 14.25 9.19
N GLU A 146 9.87 12.99 9.53
CA GLU A 146 11.02 12.21 9.05
C GLU A 146 11.00 12.05 7.52
N LEU A 147 9.82 11.78 6.96
CA LEU A 147 9.66 11.48 5.54
C LEU A 147 9.23 12.69 4.71
N PHE A 148 9.05 13.85 5.34
CA PHE A 148 8.60 15.05 4.64
C PHE A 148 9.54 15.36 3.48
N PRO A 149 9.04 15.51 2.23
CA PRO A 149 9.90 15.71 1.08
C PRO A 149 10.81 16.92 1.28
N ASP A 150 12.12 16.70 1.16
CA ASP A 150 13.07 17.80 1.15
C ASP A 150 12.99 18.50 -0.20
N GLN A 151 12.34 19.66 -0.24
CA GLN A 151 12.22 20.45 -1.46
C GLN A 151 13.47 21.32 -1.72
N GLY A 152 14.54 21.19 -0.92
CA GLY A 152 15.80 21.94 -1.11
C GLY A 152 15.68 23.46 -0.96
N ALA A 153 14.47 23.97 -0.69
CA ALA A 153 14.16 25.39 -0.72
C ALA A 153 14.28 26.09 0.64
N ILE A 154 14.32 25.35 1.75
CA ILE A 154 14.30 25.91 3.11
C ILE A 154 15.55 25.43 3.87
N GLN A 155 16.58 26.28 3.90
CA GLN A 155 17.82 26.00 4.64
C GLN A 155 17.71 26.30 6.15
N ASP A 156 16.81 27.21 6.54
CA ASP A 156 16.57 27.53 7.95
C ASP A 156 15.77 26.42 8.63
N ALA A 157 16.38 25.78 9.63
CA ALA A 157 15.79 24.65 10.35
C ALA A 157 14.49 25.04 11.09
N THR A 158 14.41 26.26 11.62
CA THR A 158 13.23 26.76 12.35
C THR A 158 12.04 26.91 11.41
N THR A 159 12.26 27.52 10.25
CA THR A 159 11.25 27.68 9.20
C THR A 159 10.83 26.33 8.65
N ARG A 160 11.77 25.40 8.44
CA ARG A 160 11.46 24.04 7.98
C ARG A 160 10.56 23.31 8.97
N GLU A 161 10.88 23.32 10.25
CA GLU A 161 10.07 22.69 11.30
C GLU A 161 8.67 23.31 11.38
N ARG A 162 8.55 24.64 11.25
CA ARG A 162 7.26 25.33 11.21
C ARG A 162 6.42 24.88 10.01
N VAL A 163 6.99 24.84 8.81
CA VAL A 163 6.31 24.39 7.59
C VAL A 163 5.85 22.94 7.72
N ILE A 164 6.70 22.05 8.24
CA ILE A 164 6.33 20.64 8.46
C ILE A 164 5.15 20.53 9.44
N ARG A 165 5.16 21.32 10.51
CA ARG A 165 4.10 21.33 11.52
C ARG A 165 2.78 21.85 10.95
N GLU A 166 2.81 22.97 10.24
CA GLU A 166 1.64 23.55 9.57
C GLU A 166 1.08 22.55 8.53
N ALA A 167 1.94 21.92 7.73
CA ALA A 167 1.53 20.90 6.77
C ALA A 167 0.92 19.67 7.45
N PHE A 168 1.51 19.19 8.55
CA PHE A 168 0.95 18.08 9.32
C PHE A 168 -0.45 18.40 9.86
N GLN A 169 -0.64 19.58 10.43
CA GLN A 169 -1.94 20.02 10.96
C GLN A 169 -2.98 20.15 9.84
N GLY A 170 -2.58 20.62 8.64
CA GLY A 170 -3.48 20.74 7.50
C GLY A 170 -3.82 19.41 6.81
N MET A 171 -2.91 18.43 6.82
CA MET A 171 -3.06 17.18 6.07
C MET A 171 -3.54 16.01 6.93
N ILE A 172 -3.14 15.95 8.20
CA ILE A 172 -3.46 14.82 9.10
C ILE A 172 -4.64 15.22 10.00
N LEU A 173 -5.82 15.29 9.39
CA LEU A 173 -7.05 15.84 10.00
C LEU A 173 -7.42 15.19 11.34
N HIS A 174 -7.15 13.90 11.51
CA HIS A 174 -7.44 13.18 12.75
C HIS A 174 -6.57 13.61 13.94
N CYS A 175 -5.50 14.36 13.70
CA CYS A 175 -4.59 14.89 14.71
C CYS A 175 -4.68 16.41 14.89
N ALA A 176 -5.38 17.11 14.01
CA ALA A 176 -5.55 18.56 14.08
C ALA A 176 -6.47 19.00 15.23
N ALA A 177 -7.37 18.12 15.69
CA ALA A 177 -8.39 18.45 16.69
C ALA A 177 -7.87 18.52 18.14
N THR A 178 -6.64 18.12 18.43
CA THR A 178 -6.09 18.13 19.80
C THR A 178 -5.35 19.42 20.17
N SER A 179 -5.36 20.45 19.31
CA SER A 179 -4.70 21.74 19.58
C SER A 179 -5.66 22.93 19.72
N SER A 180 -6.98 22.70 19.80
CA SER A 180 -7.98 23.78 19.86
C SER A 180 -9.10 23.54 20.88
N GLY A 181 -8.75 23.16 22.11
CA GLY A 181 -9.75 22.98 23.17
C GLY A 181 -9.16 22.49 24.47
N ASP A 182 -8.60 23.41 25.25
CA ASP A 182 -8.64 23.43 26.72
C ASP A 182 -8.28 24.87 27.14
N GLY A 183 -9.34 25.66 27.34
CA GLY A 183 -9.34 26.93 28.05
C GLY A 183 -10.26 26.81 29.26
#